data_AF-A0A484KQB4-F1
#
_entry.id   AF-A0A484KQB4-F1
#
_cell.length_a   1.000
_cell.length_b   1.000
_cell.length_c   1.000
_cell.angle_alpha   90.00
_cell.angle_beta   90.00
_cell.angle_gamma   90.00
#
_symmetry.space_group_name_H-M   'P 1'
#
loop_
_entity.id
_entity.type
_entity.pdbx_description
1 polymer ?
#
loop_
_entity_poly.entity_id
_entity_poly.type
_entity_poly.pdbx_seq_one_letter_code
_entity_poly.pdbx_strand_id
1 'polypeptide(L)'
;MSSPVEMHSERPLFGGAISSSFPSRLQDVSNVRQVPDHQEVFVDPARDESLIFELLDFKPDVADDASATWFLQDLANEQEAEGGTVLPCF
;
A
#
# COMPACT_ATOMS: atom_id res chain seq x y z
N MET A 1 -11.96 4.15 -27.79
CA MET A 1 -12.01 3.01 -26.87
C MET A 1 -12.08 3.59 -25.48
N SER A 2 -13.24 3.54 -24.82
CA SER A 2 -13.33 4.00 -23.41
C SER A 2 -12.52 3.07 -22.54
N SER A 3 -11.67 3.63 -21.69
CA SER A 3 -11.08 2.90 -20.57
C SER A 3 -12.21 2.29 -19.72
N PRO A 4 -12.02 1.11 -19.13
CA PRO A 4 -12.95 0.60 -18.13
C PRO A 4 -13.09 1.66 -17.04
N VAL A 5 -14.33 2.04 -16.70
CA VAL A 5 -14.57 2.94 -15.57
C VAL A 5 -14.11 2.21 -14.32
N GLU A 6 -13.05 2.72 -13.71
CA GLU A 6 -12.50 2.16 -12.48
C GLU A 6 -13.49 2.45 -11.35
N MET A 7 -14.20 1.42 -10.87
CA MET A 7 -15.14 1.58 -9.77
C MET A 7 -14.41 1.50 -8.43
N HIS A 8 -14.25 2.64 -7.78
CA HIS A 8 -13.73 2.74 -6.42
C HIS A 8 -14.87 2.58 -5.41
N SER A 9 -14.61 1.85 -4.34
CA SER A 9 -15.53 1.71 -3.20
C SER A 9 -14.81 2.12 -1.93
N GLU A 10 -15.47 2.88 -1.06
CA GLU A 10 -14.97 3.11 0.29
C GLU A 10 -14.98 1.79 1.07
N ARG A 11 -13.87 1.48 1.73
CA ARG A 11 -13.72 0.28 2.55
C ARG A 11 -13.13 0.65 3.92
N PRO A 12 -13.66 0.06 5.00
CA PRO A 12 -13.05 0.19 6.32
C PRO A 12 -11.76 -0.62 6.38
N LEU A 13 -10.75 -0.06 7.04
CA LEU A 13 -9.47 -0.69 7.38
C LEU A 13 -9.33 -0.69 8.92
N PHE A 14 -8.58 -1.66 9.44
CA PHE A 14 -8.24 -1.86 10.85
C PHE A 14 -9.49 -1.86 11.75
N GLY A 15 -10.45 -2.73 11.43
CA GLY A 15 -11.72 -2.82 12.17
C GLY A 15 -12.62 -1.60 12.04
N GLY A 16 -12.39 -0.76 11.02
CA GLY A 16 -13.16 0.47 10.76
C GLY A 16 -12.61 1.72 11.43
N ALA A 17 -11.40 1.68 12.00
CA ALA A 17 -10.73 2.87 12.51
C ALA A 17 -10.28 3.83 11.40
N ILE A 18 -9.98 3.30 10.22
CA ILE A 18 -9.56 4.05 9.04
C ILE A 18 -10.53 3.72 7.89
N SER A 19 -10.82 4.68 7.01
CA SER A 19 -11.49 4.42 5.74
C SER A 19 -10.63 4.84 4.55
N SER A 20 -10.69 4.07 3.47
CA SER A 20 -9.98 4.37 2.23
C SER A 20 -10.81 3.95 1.01
N SER A 21 -10.67 4.68 -0.09
CA SER A 21 -11.35 4.37 -1.35
C SER A 21 -10.37 3.84 -2.38
N PHE A 22 -10.52 2.57 -2.75
CA PHE A 22 -9.67 1.93 -3.76
C PHE A 22 -10.51 1.04 -4.69
N PRO A 23 -9.95 0.58 -5.82
CA PRO A 23 -10.71 -0.18 -6.78
C PRO A 23 -11.35 -1.43 -6.20
N SER A 24 -12.65 -1.58 -6.47
CA SER A 24 -13.47 -2.68 -5.97
C SER A 24 -12.99 -4.08 -6.41
N ARG A 25 -12.16 -4.16 -7.46
CA ARG A 25 -11.54 -5.39 -7.96
C ARG A 25 -10.52 -6.01 -7.00
N LEU A 26 -9.93 -5.19 -6.12
CA LEU A 26 -8.93 -5.64 -5.15
C LEU A 26 -9.60 -6.53 -4.09
N GLN A 27 -9.08 -7.74 -3.95
CA GLN A 27 -9.57 -8.78 -3.05
C GLN A 27 -8.67 -8.86 -1.82
N ASP A 28 -9.28 -9.00 -0.63
CA ASP A 28 -8.54 -9.13 0.62
C ASP A 28 -7.87 -10.51 0.74
N VAL A 29 -6.56 -10.50 0.94
CA VAL A 29 -5.69 -11.67 1.07
C VAL A 29 -5.82 -12.35 2.44
N SER A 30 -6.37 -11.66 3.45
CA SER A 30 -6.61 -12.23 4.79
C SER A 30 -7.46 -13.52 4.75
N ASN A 31 -8.29 -13.68 3.71
CA ASN A 31 -9.09 -14.89 3.47
C ASN A 31 -8.27 -16.11 3.06
N VAL A 32 -7.04 -15.91 2.57
CA VAL A 32 -6.17 -16.96 2.02
C VAL A 32 -5.03 -17.28 2.97
N ARG A 33 -4.43 -16.26 3.60
CA ARG A 33 -3.32 -16.42 4.55
C ARG A 33 -3.47 -15.44 5.70
N GLN A 34 -2.86 -15.77 6.83
CA GLN A 34 -2.73 -14.80 7.91
C GLN A 34 -1.85 -13.62 7.46
N VAL A 35 -2.33 -12.42 7.77
CA VAL A 35 -1.65 -11.14 7.59
C VAL A 35 -1.47 -10.56 9.01
N PRO A 36 -0.33 -9.94 9.34
CA PRO A 36 -0.14 -9.29 10.64
C PRO A 36 -1.24 -8.26 10.95
N ASP A 37 -1.60 -8.08 12.22
CA ASP A 37 -2.72 -7.20 12.61
C ASP A 37 -2.54 -5.71 12.24
N HIS A 38 -1.29 -5.27 12.06
CA HIS A 38 -0.94 -3.92 11.63
C HIS A 38 -0.82 -3.77 10.10
N GLN A 39 -1.17 -4.83 9.36
CA GLN A 39 -1.16 -4.85 7.90
C GLN A 39 -2.51 -5.29 7.33
N GLU A 40 -2.91 -4.68 6.22
CA GLU A 40 -4.01 -5.16 5.38
C GLU A 40 -3.54 -5.26 3.94
N VAL A 41 -3.76 -6.42 3.33
CA VAL A 41 -3.22 -6.74 2.00
C VAL A 41 -4.35 -7.06 1.06
N PHE A 42 -4.43 -6.32 -0.03
CA PHE A 42 -5.38 -6.54 -1.11
C PHE A 42 -4.64 -6.84 -2.43
N VAL A 43 -5.19 -7.72 -3.25
CA VAL A 43 -4.59 -8.12 -4.53
C VAL A 43 -5.63 -8.17 -5.64
N ASP A 44 -5.21 -7.87 -6.86
CA ASP A 44 -5.97 -8.09 -8.08
C ASP A 44 -5.39 -9.31 -8.82
N PRO A 45 -6.01 -10.50 -8.72
CA PRO A 45 -5.51 -11.70 -9.38
C PRO A 45 -5.58 -11.64 -10.90
N ALA A 46 -6.30 -10.66 -11.49
CA ALA A 46 -6.37 -10.49 -12.94
C ALA A 46 -5.25 -9.60 -13.51
N ARG A 47 -4.63 -8.75 -12.67
CA ARG A 47 -3.63 -7.75 -13.10
C ARG A 47 -2.28 -7.88 -12.43
N ASP A 48 -2.12 -8.81 -11.50
CA ASP A 48 -0.90 -8.98 -10.70
C ASP A 48 -0.53 -7.67 -9.95
N GLU A 49 -1.56 -6.94 -9.51
CA GLU A 49 -1.42 -5.72 -8.73
C GLU A 49 -1.70 -6.02 -7.26
N SER A 50 -0.96 -5.40 -6.35
CA SER A 50 -1.19 -5.48 -4.91
C SER A 50 -1.25 -4.11 -4.27
N LEU A 51 -2.14 -3.96 -3.29
CA LEU A 51 -2.27 -2.79 -2.43
C LEU A 51 -2.09 -3.22 -0.98
N ILE A 52 -1.09 -2.68 -0.32
CA ILE A 52 -0.75 -3.01 1.07
C ILE A 52 -0.89 -1.75 1.91
N PHE A 53 -1.66 -1.84 3.00
CA PHE A 53 -1.70 -0.84 4.05
C PHE A 53 -0.91 -1.37 5.24
N GLU A 54 0.01 -0.58 5.77
CA GLU A 54 0.84 -0.95 6.92
C GLU A 54 0.94 0.23 7.88
N LEU A 55 0.70 -0.03 9.16
CA LEU A 55 0.88 0.96 10.22
C LEU A 55 2.32 0.88 10.74
N LEU A 56 3.07 1.96 10.51
CA LEU A 56 4.47 2.09 10.89
C LEU A 56 4.64 3.03 12.08
N ASP A 57 5.73 2.84 12.82
CA ASP A 57 6.12 3.74 13.91
C ASP A 57 6.59 5.10 13.38
N PHE A 58 6.24 6.16 14.10
CA PHE A 58 6.69 7.50 13.80
C PHE A 58 8.22 7.63 13.97
N LYS A 59 8.88 8.22 12.97
CA LYS A 59 10.33 8.47 12.99
C LYS A 59 10.60 9.94 13.35
N PRO A 60 11.00 10.26 14.59
CA PRO A 60 11.16 11.65 15.04
C PRO A 60 12.35 12.36 14.37
N ASP A 61 13.33 11.60 13.89
CA ASP A 61 14.56 12.13 13.28
C ASP A 61 14.43 12.34 11.75
N VAL A 62 13.25 12.07 11.18
CA VAL A 62 12.98 12.22 9.75
C VAL A 62 11.98 13.37 9.57
N ALA A 63 12.34 14.33 8.72
CA ALA A 63 11.44 15.42 8.36
C ALA A 63 10.22 14.89 7.58
N ASP A 64 9.10 15.60 7.69
CA ASP A 64 7.83 15.20 7.04
C ASP A 64 7.98 15.05 5.51
N ASP A 65 8.66 16.00 4.87
CA ASP A 65 8.96 16.02 3.43
C ASP A 65 9.94 14.90 2.99
N ALA A 66 10.73 14.38 3.92
CA ALA A 66 11.67 13.28 3.70
C ALA A 66 11.08 11.90 4.05
N SER A 67 9.94 11.85 4.75
CA SER A 67 9.40 10.61 5.33
C SER A 67 9.07 9.57 4.26
N ALA A 68 8.39 9.96 3.18
CA ALA A 68 8.02 9.04 2.10
C ALA A 68 9.26 8.38 1.46
N THR A 69 10.29 9.18 1.16
CA THR A 69 11.55 8.67 0.59
C THR A 69 12.29 7.76 1.55
N TRP A 70 12.30 8.12 2.84
CA TRP A 70 12.96 7.31 3.88
C TRP A 70 12.34 5.92 3.98
N PHE A 71 11.01 5.83 4.13
CA PHE A 71 10.31 4.54 4.24
C PHE A 71 10.39 3.72 2.96
N LEU A 72 10.38 4.36 1.79
CA LEU A 72 10.55 3.65 0.51
C LEU A 72 11.95 3.03 0.40
N GLN A 73 12.98 3.75 0.83
CA GLN A 73 14.36 3.25 0.81
C GLN A 73 14.57 2.15 1.87
N ASP A 74 13.98 2.31 3.05
CA ASP A 74 14.01 1.30 4.12
C ASP A 74 13.39 -0.01 3.62
N LEU A 75 12.20 0.06 3.01
CA LEU A 75 11.55 -1.09 2.39
C LEU A 75 12.43 -1.72 1.29
N ALA A 76 13.04 -0.91 0.42
CA ALA A 76 13.91 -1.41 -0.64
C ALA A 76 15.15 -2.13 -0.08
N ASN A 77 15.74 -1.60 1.00
CA ASN A 77 16.91 -2.21 1.66
C ASN A 77 16.56 -3.55 2.30
N GLU A 78 15.41 -3.64 2.98
CA GLU A 78 14.92 -4.89 3.60
C GLU A 78 14.63 -5.98 2.55
N GLN A 79 14.35 -5.60 1.31
CA GLN A 79 14.20 -6.53 0.18
C GLN A 79 15.50 -6.75 -0.61
N GLU A 80 16.64 -6.28 -0.11
CA GLU A 80 17.95 -6.38 -0.76
C GLU A 80 17.96 -5.80 -2.19
N ALA A 81 17.18 -4.75 -2.43
CA ALA A 81 17.14 -4.11 -3.74
C ALA A 81 18.50 -3.51 -4.10
N GLU A 82 19.05 -3.88 -5.27
CA GLU A 82 20.36 -3.40 -5.74
C GLU A 82 20.35 -1.91 -6.16
N GLY A 83 19.18 -1.28 -6.26
CA GLY A 83 19.01 0.14 -6.54
C GLY A 83 17.56 0.52 -6.82
N GLY A 84 17.28 1.83 -6.84
CA GLY A 84 15.97 2.38 -7.16
C GLY A 84 16.05 3.85 -7.58
N THR A 85 15.12 4.30 -8.40
CA THR A 85 15.00 5.70 -8.82
C THR A 85 13.67 6.25 -8.33
N VAL A 86 13.71 7.30 -7.50
CA VAL A 86 12.50 8.02 -7.11
C VAL A 86 12.03 8.84 -8.31
N LEU A 87 10.83 8.52 -8.80
CA LEU A 87 10.21 9.30 -9.86
C LEU A 87 9.61 10.59 -9.26
N PRO A 88 9.82 11.75 -9.89
CA PRO A 88 9.23 13.00 -9.44
C PRO A 88 7.70 12.94 -9.52
N CYS A 89 7.05 13.42 -8.47
CA CYS A 89 5.60 13.63 -8.47
C CYS A 89 5.34 14.95 -9.23
N PHE A 90 4.73 14.86 -10.43
CA PHE A 90 4.35 16.02 -11.26
C PHE A 90 2.85 16.31 -11.16
#